data_AF-A0A3D0Q431-F1
#
_entry.id   AF-A0A3D0Q431-F1
#
_cell.length_a   1.000
_cell.length_b   1.000
_cell.length_c   1.000
_cell.angle_alpha   90.00
_cell.angle_beta   90.00
_cell.angle_gamma   90.00
#
_symmetry.space_group_name_H-M   'P 1'
#
loop_
_entity.id
_entity.type
_entity.pdbx_description
1 polymer ?
#
loop_
_entity_poly.entity_id
_entity_poly.type
_entity_poly.pdbx_seq_one_letter_code
_entity_poly.pdbx_strand_id
1 'polypeptide(L)' 'LLPLPMLDGGHLMYFTIEWITSRPVPEEVQEWGFRIGAMLLFTIMSIAIFNDITRLS' A
#
# COMPACT_ATOMS: atom_id res chain seq x y z
N LEU A 1 -22.21 -11.89 10.85
CA LEU A 1 -21.39 -11.65 9.64
C LEU A 1 -21.15 -10.14 9.55
N LEU A 2 -20.32 -9.60 10.45
CA LEU A 2 -19.84 -8.23 10.27
C LEU A 2 -18.88 -8.30 9.08
N PRO A 3 -19.12 -7.57 7.97
CA PRO A 3 -18.13 -7.43 6.93
C PRO A 3 -16.98 -6.65 7.55
N LEU A 4 -15.98 -7.35 8.09
CA LEU A 4 -14.70 -6.72 8.36
C LEU A 4 -14.15 -6.38 6.98
N PRO A 5 -14.03 -5.08 6.61
CA PRO A 5 -13.40 -4.70 5.34
C PRO A 5 -12.05 -5.41 5.28
N MET A 6 -11.72 -5.96 4.10
CA MET A 6 -10.55 -6.81 3.87
C MET A 6 -9.37 -6.38 4.75
N LEU A 7 -8.93 -7.28 5.64
CA LEU A 7 -7.75 -7.06 6.49
C LEU A 7 -6.48 -7.20 5.63
N ASP A 8 -6.33 -6.32 4.66
CA ASP A 8 -5.09 -6.15 3.93
C ASP A 8 -4.17 -5.21 4.74
N GLY A 9 -2.86 -5.31 4.55
CA GLY A 9 -1.87 -4.57 5.35
C GLY A 9 -2.07 -3.05 5.31
N GLY A 10 -2.69 -2.53 4.24
CA GLY A 10 -3.10 -1.14 4.12
C GLY A 10 -4.22 -0.77 5.09
N HIS A 11 -5.27 -1.58 5.20
CA HIS A 11 -6.34 -1.32 6.19
C HIS A 11 -5.83 -1.37 7.63
N LEU A 12 -4.92 -2.28 7.96
CA LEU A 12 -4.28 -2.30 9.29
C LEU A 12 -3.51 -1.00 9.58
N MET A 13 -2.82 -0.46 8.58
CA MET A 13 -2.12 0.82 8.70
C MET A 13 -3.12 1.97 8.92
N TYR A 14 -4.20 2.03 8.14
CA TYR A 14 -5.24 3.04 8.31
C TYR A 14 -5.93 2.93 9.67
N PHE A 15 -6.29 1.73 10.13
CA PHE A 15 -6.85 1.53 11.47
C PHE A 15 -5.91 2.00 12.58
N THR A 16 -4.60 1.79 12.42
CA THR A 16 -3.60 2.30 13.38
C THR A 16 -3.56 3.82 13.38
N ILE A 17 -3.64 4.46 12.20
CA ILE A 17 -3.72 5.90 12.07
C ILE A 17 -5.02 6.41 12.69
N GLU A 18 -6.17 5.80 12.41
CA GLU A 18 -7.46 6.17 12.99
C GLU A 18 -7.46 6.03 14.51
N TRP A 19 -6.79 5.01 15.05
CA TRP A 19 -6.65 4.84 16.50
C TRP A 19 -5.85 5.97 17.15
N ILE A 20 -4.77 6.42 16.51
CA ILE A 20 -3.94 7.54 17.00
C ILE A 20 -4.65 8.89 16.79
N THR A 21 -5.27 9.08 15.63
CA THR A 21 -5.85 10.37 15.20
C THR A 21 -7.29 10.54 15.68
N SER A 22 -7.93 9.47 16.17
CA SER A 22 -9.35 9.39 16.58
C SER A 22 -10.34 9.91 15.52
N ARG A 23 -9.93 9.91 14.26
CA ARG A 23 -10.70 10.40 13.12
C ARG A 23 -10.55 9.41 11.96
N PRO A 24 -11.63 9.13 11.23
CA PRO A 24 -11.56 8.22 10.10
C PRO A 24 -10.65 8.79 9.00
N VAL A 25 -9.84 7.95 8.37
CA VAL A 25 -9.02 8.37 7.23
C VAL A 25 -9.94 8.54 6.00
N PRO A 26 -9.96 9.71 5.35
CA PRO A 26 -10.82 9.93 4.18
C PRO A 26 -10.53 8.91 3.07
N GLU A 27 -11.57 8.38 2.43
CA GLU A 27 -11.44 7.40 1.34
C GLU A 27 -10.55 7.90 0.20
N GLU A 28 -10.64 9.20 -0.12
CA GLU A 28 -9.78 9.83 -1.13
C GLU A 28 -8.28 9.70 -0.78
N VAL A 29 -7.92 9.87 0.50
CA VAL A 29 -6.52 9.70 0.96
C VAL A 29 -6.09 8.24 0.85
N GLN A 30 -7.00 7.30 1.11
CA GLN A 30 -6.71 5.87 0.96
C GLN A 30 -6.46 5.50 -0.50
N GLU A 31 -7.26 6.05 -1.43
CA GLU A 31 -7.12 5.81 -2.87
C GLU A 31 -5.82 6.42 -3.42
N TRP A 32 -5.47 7.64 -3.00
CA TRP A 32 -4.19 8.27 -3.34
C TRP A 32 -3.01 7.47 -2.77
N GLY A 33 -3.10 7.03 -1.52
CA GLY A 33 -2.09 6.18 -0.88
C GLY A 33 -1.87 4.87 -1.63
N PHE A 34 -2.96 4.22 -2.06
CA PHE A 34 -2.90 3.00 -2.87
C PHE A 34 -2.26 3.24 -4.24
N ARG A 35 -2.67 4.29 -4.96
CA ARG A 35 -2.08 4.65 -6.27
C ARG A 35 -0.59 4.93 -6.19
N ILE A 36 -0.17 5.71 -5.20
CA ILE A 36 1.24 6.06 -4.99
C ILE A 36 2.03 4.80 -4.58
N GLY A 37 1.50 4.01 -3.64
CA GLY A 37 2.11 2.76 -3.20
C GLY A 37 2.29 1.77 -4.34
N ALA A 38 1.27 1.61 -5.21
CA ALA A 38 1.35 0.77 -6.39
C ALA A 38 2.41 1.27 -7.38
N MET A 39 2.44 2.57 -7.69
CA MET A 39 3.44 3.16 -8.58
C MET A 39 4.87 2.93 -8.05
N LEU A 40 5.09 3.14 -6.76
CA LEU A 40 6.39 2.88 -6.11
C LEU A 40 6.76 1.40 -6.18
N LEU A 41 5.81 0.51 -5.89
CA LEU A 41 6.03 -0.94 -5.98
C LEU A 41 6.45 -1.34 -7.39
N PHE A 42 5.71 -0.91 -8.42
CA PHE A 42 6.05 -1.19 -9.81
C PHE A 42 7.43 -0.66 -10.20
N THR A 43 7.79 0.53 -9.73
CA THR A 43 9.10 1.14 -9.98
C THR A 43 10.22 0.28 -9.36
N ILE A 44 10.07 -0.09 -8.09
CA ILE A 44 11.05 -0.93 -7.38
C ILE A 44 11.17 -2.30 -8.04
N MET A 45 10.03 -2.94 -8.39
CA MET A 45 10.03 -4.22 -9.09
C MET A 45 10.74 -4.13 -10.44
N SER A 46 10.52 -3.05 -11.19
CA SER A 46 11.18 -2.86 -12.49
C SER A 46 12.70 -2.76 -12.35
N ILE A 47 13.18 -2.03 -11.33
CA ILE A 47 14.61 -1.93 -11.01
C ILE A 47 15.16 -3.29 -10.58
N ALA A 48 14.45 -4.02 -9.72
CA ALA A 48 14.86 -5.34 -9.27
C ALA A 48 15.00 -6.32 -10.44
N ILE A 49 14.00 -6.36 -11.34
CA ILE A 49 14.04 -7.19 -12.54
C ILE A 49 15.22 -6.81 -13.44
N PHE A 50 15.47 -5.52 -13.66
CA PHE A 50 16.61 -5.07 -14.47
C PHE A 50 17.95 -5.50 -13.85
N ASN A 51 18.07 -5.40 -12.53
CA ASN A 51 19.24 -5.84 -11.80
C ASN A 51 19.43 -7.36 -11.90
N ASP A 52 18.35 -8.14 -11.76
CA ASP A 52 18.39 -9.60 -11.86
C ASP A 52 18.82 -10.05 -13.26
N ILE A 53 18.30 -9.43 -14.32
CA ILE A 53 18.68 -9.72 -15.72
C ILE A 53 20.16 -9.40 -15.94
N THR A 54 20.61 -8.23 -15.50
CA THR A 54 22.02 -7.80 -15.64
C THR A 54 22.97 -8.70 -14.87
N ARG A 55 22.53 -9.27 -13.74
CA ARG A 55 23.34 -10.19 -12.95
C ARG A 55 23.44 -11.58 -13.56
N LEU A 56 22.46 -12.00 -14.36
CA LEU A 56 22.37 -13.31 -14.98
C LEU A 56 23.03 -13.38 -16.38
N SER A 57 23.26 -12.23 -17.02
CA SER A 57 24.01 -12.11 -18.29
C SER A 57 25.53 -12.11 -18.05
#